data_AF-A0A959NVV2-F1
#
_entry.id   AF-A0A959NVV2-F1
#
_cell.length_a   1.000
_cell.length_b   1.000
_cell.length_c   1.000
_cell.angle_alpha   90.00
_cell.angle_beta   90.00
_cell.angle_gamma   90.00
#
_symmetry.space_group_name_H-M   'P 1'
#
loop_
_entity.id
_entity.type
_entity.pdbx_description
1 polymer ?
#
loop_
_entity_poly.entity_id
_entity_poly.type
_entity_poly.pdbx_seq_one_letter_code
_entity_poly.pdbx_strand_id
1 'polypeptide(L)'
;LIRIPVSNSFSWKKYGTNWVALDPPRHIFLHNENTIKILAKSSGFELTNVMYDSMEYQFVGSEQYQKDIPMFSNESYYRNKRNFIFTEEQINKYKEEAKRLNRIAEGDAACFYLTKIKDI
;
A
#
# COMPACT_ATOMS: atom_id res chain seq x y z
N LEU A 1 11.51 1.95 -12.71
CA LEU A 1 10.32 2.08 -11.84
C LEU A 1 10.38 1.00 -10.78
N ILE A 2 10.28 1.37 -9.51
CA ILE A 2 10.09 0.43 -8.39
C ILE A 2 8.69 0.69 -7.83
N ARG A 3 7.85 -0.34 -7.70
CA ARG A 3 6.51 -0.22 -7.11
C ARG A 3 6.36 -1.21 -5.97
N ILE A 4 6.12 -0.72 -4.77
CA ILE A 4 6.12 -1.53 -3.54
C ILE A 4 5.14 -0.96 -2.50
N PRO A 5 4.69 -1.79 -1.55
CA PRO A 5 4.09 -1.29 -0.33
C PRO A 5 5.11 -0.48 0.49
N VAL A 6 4.64 0.58 1.17
CA VAL A 6 5.49 1.49 1.96
C VAL A 6 5.08 1.55 3.43
N SER A 7 6.08 1.47 4.32
CA SER A 7 5.88 1.37 5.77
C SER A 7 5.50 2.69 6.45
N ASN A 8 5.79 3.84 5.84
CA ASN A 8 5.36 5.14 6.35
C ASN A 8 3.99 5.56 5.79
N SER A 9 3.03 4.64 5.79
CA SER A 9 1.69 4.86 5.25
C SER A 9 0.65 5.04 6.35
N PHE A 10 -0.51 5.60 5.98
CA PHE A 10 -1.67 5.60 6.86
C PHE A 10 -2.05 4.18 7.31
N SER A 11 -1.99 3.21 6.39
CA SER A 11 -2.38 1.83 6.67
C SER A 11 -1.49 1.18 7.74
N TRP A 12 -0.17 1.42 7.71
CA TRP A 12 0.70 0.98 8.80
C TRP A 12 0.34 1.63 10.14
N LYS A 13 0.17 2.96 10.15
CA LYS A 13 -0.18 3.72 11.37
C LYS A 13 -1.52 3.26 11.96
N LYS A 14 -2.50 2.92 11.13
CA LYS A 14 -3.86 2.53 11.54
C LYS A 14 -3.94 1.04 11.91
N TYR A 15 -3.40 0.15 11.08
CA TYR A 15 -3.65 -1.28 11.16
C TYR A 15 -2.50 -2.10 11.76
N GLY A 16 -1.28 -1.56 11.78
CA GLY A 16 -0.10 -2.27 12.29
C GLY A 16 0.07 -3.64 11.61
N THR A 17 0.14 -4.71 12.39
CA THR A 17 0.29 -6.09 11.90
C THR A 17 -0.90 -6.61 11.10
N ASN A 18 -2.06 -5.96 11.22
CA ASN A 18 -3.25 -6.31 10.44
C ASN A 18 -3.30 -5.59 9.09
N TRP A 19 -2.27 -4.83 8.72
CA TRP A 19 -2.19 -4.26 7.38
C TRP A 19 -2.04 -5.34 6.32
N VAL A 20 -2.97 -5.38 5.37
CA VAL A 20 -3.04 -6.44 4.36
C VAL A 20 -1.79 -6.57 3.48
N ALA A 21 -1.06 -5.49 3.22
CA ALA A 21 0.15 -5.56 2.40
C ALA A 21 1.40 -5.97 3.20
N LEU A 22 1.27 -6.23 4.52
CA LEU A 22 2.35 -6.77 5.34
C LEU A 22 2.58 -8.27 5.07
N ASP A 23 1.52 -9.05 4.82
CA ASP A 23 1.46 -10.52 4.72
C ASP A 23 2.84 -11.23 4.64
N PRO A 24 3.38 -11.73 5.78
CA PRO A 24 4.66 -12.43 5.77
C PRO A 24 4.57 -13.83 5.14
N PRO A 25 5.63 -14.32 4.45
CA PRO A 25 6.91 -13.66 4.14
C PRO A 25 6.96 -13.13 2.68
N ARG A 26 6.01 -12.30 2.23
CA ARG A 26 6.10 -11.70 0.88
C ARG A 26 7.10 -10.54 0.80
N HIS A 27 7.35 -9.86 1.92
CA HIS A 27 8.25 -8.70 1.98
C HIS A 27 9.28 -8.86 3.11
N ILE A 28 10.56 -9.07 2.74
CA ILE A 28 11.68 -9.13 3.70
C ILE A 28 12.00 -7.72 4.24
N PHE A 29 11.83 -6.70 3.40
CA PHE A 29 12.02 -5.30 3.75
C PHE A 29 10.86 -4.45 3.23
N LEU A 30 10.32 -3.58 4.10
CA LEU A 30 9.33 -2.57 3.73
C LEU A 30 9.99 -1.19 3.72
N HIS A 31 10.37 -0.76 2.53
CA HIS A 31 11.00 0.54 2.32
C HIS A 31 10.01 1.69 2.47
N ASN A 32 10.58 2.88 2.67
CA ASN A 32 9.91 4.17 2.51
C ASN A 32 10.74 5.06 1.57
N GLU A 33 10.22 6.25 1.25
CA GLU A 33 10.89 7.18 0.31
C GLU A 33 12.35 7.47 0.66
N ASN A 34 12.65 7.70 1.94
CA ASN A 34 14.01 8.00 2.39
C ASN A 34 14.96 6.84 2.12
N THR A 35 14.52 5.61 2.45
CA THR A 35 15.35 4.42 2.21
C THR A 35 15.55 4.15 0.71
N ILE A 36 14.52 4.36 -0.13
CA ILE A 36 14.65 4.24 -1.58
C ILE A 36 15.59 5.30 -2.15
N LYS A 37 15.51 6.54 -1.65
CA LYS A 37 16.40 7.63 -2.08
C LYS A 37 17.86 7.32 -1.77
N ILE A 38 18.15 6.79 -0.57
CA ILE A 38 19.50 6.36 -0.17
C ILE A 38 19.98 5.23 -1.07
N LEU A 39 19.15 4.19 -1.27
CA LEU A 39 19.48 3.02 -2.08
C LEU A 39 19.71 3.37 -3.56
N ALA A 40 18.87 4.24 -4.12
CA ALA A 40 19.01 4.71 -5.50
C ALA A 40 20.35 5.41 -5.69
N LYS A 41 20.69 6.34 -4.79
CA LYS A 41 21.94 7.11 -4.86
C LYS A 41 23.17 6.20 -4.75
N SER A 42 23.17 5.24 -3.82
CA SER A 42 24.29 4.29 -3.68
C SER A 42 24.43 3.34 -4.87
N SER A 43 23.40 3.24 -5.71
CA SER A 43 23.37 2.38 -6.90
C SER A 43 23.58 3.13 -8.22
N GLY A 44 23.91 4.44 -8.19
CA GLY A 44 24.13 5.25 -9.40
C GLY A 44 22.83 5.75 -10.06
N PHE A 45 21.72 5.79 -9.31
CA PHE A 45 20.44 6.32 -9.77
C PHE A 45 20.02 7.53 -8.93
N GLU A 46 19.17 8.37 -9.51
CA GLU A 46 18.46 9.43 -8.81
C GLU A 46 16.97 9.10 -8.77
N LEU A 47 16.31 9.49 -7.67
CA LEU A 47 14.85 9.40 -7.53
C LEU A 47 14.23 10.67 -8.09
N THR A 48 13.55 10.58 -9.23
CA THR A 48 13.00 11.73 -9.95
C THR A 48 11.55 12.02 -9.62
N ASN A 49 10.77 11.00 -9.29
CA ASN A 49 9.37 11.15 -8.94
C ASN A 49 8.90 10.04 -8.00
N VAL A 50 7.93 10.37 -7.15
CA VAL A 50 7.19 9.42 -6.30
C VAL A 50 5.71 9.62 -6.54
N MET A 51 4.99 8.54 -6.85
CA MET A 51 3.55 8.56 -7.01
C MET A 51 2.91 7.52 -6.11
N TYR A 52 1.81 7.85 -5.46
CA TYR A 52 1.03 6.90 -4.66
C TYR A 52 -0.18 6.44 -5.47
N ASP A 53 -0.36 5.13 -5.58
CA ASP A 53 -1.42 4.52 -6.40
C ASP A 53 -2.23 3.47 -5.62
N SER A 54 -2.37 3.72 -4.32
CA SER A 54 -3.13 2.87 -3.42
C SER A 54 -4.61 2.86 -3.78
N MET A 55 -5.29 1.76 -3.48
CA MET A 55 -6.72 1.56 -3.75
C MET A 55 -7.47 1.23 -2.46
N GLU A 56 -8.78 0.99 -2.54
CA GLU A 56 -9.61 0.60 -1.40
C GLU A 56 -9.14 -0.69 -0.73
N TYR A 57 -8.36 -1.50 -1.46
CA TYR A 57 -7.76 -2.75 -1.01
C TYR A 57 -7.06 -2.63 0.34
N GLN A 58 -6.32 -1.54 0.56
CA GLN A 58 -5.59 -1.30 1.79
C GLN A 58 -6.49 -1.27 3.03
N PHE A 59 -7.75 -0.88 2.85
CA PHE A 59 -8.76 -0.87 3.92
C PHE A 59 -9.49 -2.20 3.97
N VAL A 60 -10.03 -2.68 2.84
CA VAL A 60 -10.85 -3.89 2.79
C VAL A 60 -10.10 -5.09 3.35
N GLY A 61 -8.86 -5.31 2.91
CA GLY A 61 -8.04 -6.40 3.42
C GLY A 61 -7.73 -6.25 4.92
N SER A 62 -7.35 -5.05 5.34
CA SER A 62 -6.90 -4.80 6.72
C SER A 62 -8.05 -4.83 7.74
N GLU A 63 -9.23 -4.33 7.37
CA GLU A 63 -10.43 -4.39 8.19
C GLU A 63 -10.95 -5.83 8.33
N GLN A 64 -10.76 -6.68 7.31
CA GLN A 64 -11.03 -8.11 7.43
C GLN A 64 -10.05 -8.78 8.40
N TYR A 65 -8.76 -8.46 8.31
CA TYR A 65 -7.76 -8.98 9.24
C TYR A 65 -8.04 -8.57 10.69
N GLN A 66 -8.50 -7.34 10.92
CA GLN A 66 -8.97 -6.92 12.25
C GLN A 66 -10.18 -7.71 12.78
N LYS A 67 -10.92 -8.39 11.90
CA LYS A 67 -12.08 -9.23 12.24
C LYS A 67 -11.75 -10.72 12.21
N ASP A 68 -10.47 -11.09 12.13
CA ASP A 68 -10.00 -12.47 11.96
C ASP A 68 -10.56 -13.18 10.71
N ILE A 69 -10.85 -12.40 9.65
CA ILE A 69 -11.33 -12.93 8.37
C ILE A 69 -10.16 -12.92 7.38
N PRO A 70 -9.63 -14.10 6.98
CA PRO A 70 -8.56 -14.16 5.99
C PRO A 70 -9.01 -13.61 4.64
N MET A 71 -8.08 -12.98 3.92
CA MET A 71 -8.40 -12.23 2.70
C MET A 71 -9.01 -13.11 1.61
N PHE A 72 -8.65 -14.40 1.56
CA PHE A 72 -9.14 -15.36 0.58
C PHE A 72 -10.01 -16.47 1.17
N SER A 73 -10.61 -16.27 2.35
CA SER A 73 -11.61 -17.20 2.89
C SER A 73 -12.94 -17.09 2.14
N ASN A 74 -13.82 -18.09 2.27
CA ASN A 74 -15.19 -18.02 1.71
C ASN A 74 -16.04 -16.89 2.31
N GLU A 75 -15.63 -16.42 3.49
CA GLU A 75 -16.26 -15.31 4.21
C GLU A 75 -15.76 -13.95 3.71
N SER A 76 -14.66 -13.90 2.96
CA SER A 76 -14.07 -12.63 2.55
C SER A 76 -14.89 -11.91 1.48
N TYR A 77 -14.82 -10.58 1.51
CA TYR A 77 -15.38 -9.68 0.51
C TYR A 77 -14.90 -10.00 -0.91
N TYR A 78 -13.64 -10.43 -1.07
CA TYR A 78 -13.05 -10.72 -2.37
C TYR A 78 -13.48 -12.07 -2.96
N ARG A 79 -13.86 -13.05 -2.13
CA ARG A 79 -14.37 -14.34 -2.57
C ARG A 79 -15.89 -14.36 -2.67
N ASN A 80 -16.56 -13.67 -1.78
CA ASN A 80 -18.01 -13.58 -1.75
C ASN A 80 -18.44 -12.13 -1.50
N LYS A 81 -18.62 -11.39 -2.60
CA LYS A 81 -19.10 -10.00 -2.56
C LYS A 81 -20.51 -9.84 -1.98
N ARG A 82 -21.26 -10.93 -1.79
CA ARG A 82 -22.58 -10.92 -1.16
C ARG A 82 -22.49 -11.03 0.37
N ASN A 83 -21.30 -11.22 0.93
CA ASN A 83 -21.13 -11.15 2.37
C ASN A 83 -21.26 -9.71 2.85
N PHE A 84 -22.10 -9.51 3.88
CA PHE A 84 -22.46 -8.22 4.45
C PHE A 84 -21.35 -7.53 5.26
N ILE A 85 -20.08 -7.90 5.07
CA ILE A 85 -18.95 -7.34 5.83
C ILE A 85 -18.80 -5.85 5.55
N PHE A 86 -18.99 -5.45 4.30
CA PHE A 86 -18.95 -4.07 3.87
C PHE A 86 -20.18 -3.73 3.01
N THR A 87 -20.78 -2.58 3.27
CA THR A 87 -21.80 -2.02 2.39
C THR A 87 -21.17 -1.38 1.16
N GLU A 88 -21.93 -1.21 0.08
CA GLU A 88 -21.46 -0.48 -1.10
C GLU A 88 -21.02 0.95 -0.76
N GLU A 89 -21.71 1.60 0.17
CA GLU A 89 -21.34 2.93 0.68
C GLU A 89 -19.97 2.92 1.37
N GLN A 90 -19.68 1.90 2.21
CA GLN A 90 -18.38 1.76 2.85
C GLN A 90 -17.26 1.57 1.83
N ILE A 91 -17.48 0.72 0.81
CA ILE A 91 -16.50 0.51 -0.26
C ILE A 91 -16.25 1.80 -1.05
N ASN A 92 -17.30 2.57 -1.35
CA ASN A 92 -17.15 3.86 -2.02
C ASN A 92 -16.39 4.87 -1.16
N LYS A 93 -16.64 4.91 0.17
CA LYS A 93 -15.85 5.73 1.10
C LYS A 93 -14.37 5.33 1.09
N TYR A 94 -14.06 4.03 1.08
CA TYR A 94 -12.67 3.55 1.00
C TYR A 94 -11.99 3.92 -0.33
N LYS A 95 -12.71 3.91 -1.44
CA LYS A 95 -12.18 4.37 -2.74
C LYS A 95 -11.83 5.86 -2.73
N GLU A 96 -12.73 6.69 -2.22
CA GLU A 96 -12.47 8.14 -2.12
C GLU A 96 -11.35 8.46 -1.12
N GLU A 97 -11.29 7.73 -0.02
CA GLU A 97 -10.22 7.88 0.95
C GLU A 97 -8.87 7.44 0.38
N ALA A 98 -8.80 6.35 -0.38
CA ALA A 98 -7.57 5.94 -1.07
C ALA A 98 -7.07 7.04 -2.03
N LYS A 99 -7.98 7.65 -2.80
CA LYS A 99 -7.64 8.79 -3.67
C LYS A 99 -7.14 9.99 -2.86
N ARG A 100 -7.76 10.28 -1.71
CA ARG A 100 -7.32 11.36 -0.81
C ARG A 100 -5.91 11.08 -0.29
N LEU A 101 -5.65 9.89 0.24
CA LEU A 101 -4.34 9.47 0.75
C LEU A 101 -3.26 9.52 -0.33
N ASN A 102 -3.55 9.09 -1.55
CA ASN A 102 -2.62 9.19 -2.67
C ASN A 102 -2.22 10.64 -2.97
N ARG A 103 -3.18 11.58 -2.91
CA ARG A 103 -2.92 13.02 -3.13
C ARG A 103 -2.03 13.65 -2.05
N ILE A 104 -2.07 13.11 -0.82
CA ILE A 104 -1.30 13.63 0.32
C ILE A 104 -0.09 12.76 0.66
N ALA A 105 0.31 11.85 -0.23
CA ALA A 105 1.46 10.95 -0.03
C ALA A 105 1.37 10.05 1.22
N GLU A 106 0.16 9.63 1.60
CA GLU A 106 -0.08 8.71 2.73
C GLU A 106 -0.67 7.35 2.30
N GLY A 107 -0.72 7.09 1.00
CA GLY A 107 -1.10 5.78 0.46
C GLY A 107 -0.15 4.66 0.90
N ASP A 108 -0.64 3.43 0.93
CA ASP A 108 0.14 2.25 1.34
C ASP A 108 1.00 1.62 0.25
N ALA A 109 0.85 2.07 -1.01
CA ALA A 109 1.65 1.65 -2.16
C ALA A 109 2.18 2.87 -2.93
N ALA A 110 3.47 2.82 -3.27
CA ALA A 110 4.16 3.89 -3.98
C ALA A 110 4.98 3.38 -5.18
N CYS A 111 5.03 4.22 -6.22
CA CYS A 111 5.79 4.10 -7.45
C CYS A 111 6.95 5.09 -7.43
N PHE A 112 8.17 4.56 -7.36
CA PHE A 112 9.43 5.30 -7.39
C PHE A 112 10.03 5.28 -8.80
N TYR A 113 10.11 6.45 -9.43
CA TYR A 113 10.72 6.62 -10.74
C TYR A 113 12.20 6.96 -10.57
N LEU A 114 13.05 6.15 -11.19
CA LEU A 114 14.50 6.27 -11.08
C LEU A 114 15.09 6.50 -12.47
N THR A 115 16.07 7.41 -12.55
CA THR A 115 16.88 7.64 -13.74
C THR A 115 18.35 7.39 -13.41
N LYS A 116 19.12 6.92 -14.39
CA LYS A 116 20.56 6.74 -14.22
C LYS A 116 21.22 8.11 -14.13
N ILE A 117 22.06 8.33 -13.12
CA ILE A 117 22.90 9.53 -13.07
C ILE A 117 23.86 9.44 -14.26
N LYS A 118 23.87 10.47 -15.12
CA LYS A 118 24.84 10.54 -16.21
C LYS A 118 26.20 10.88 -15.63
N ASP A 119 27.22 10.13 -16.04
CA ASP A 119 28.61 10.53 -15.81
C ASP A 119 28.86 11.83 -16.58
N ILE A 120 29.50 12.80 -15.92
CA ILE A 120 29.89 14.10 -16.50
C ILE A 120 31.10 13.91 -17.41
#